data_AF-A0A2V6WIB1-F1
#
_entry.id   AF-A0A2V6WIB1-F1
#
_cell.length_a   1.000
_cell.length_b   1.000
_cell.length_c   1.000
_cell.angle_alpha   90.00
_cell.angle_beta   90.00
_cell.angle_gamma   90.00
#
_symmetry.space_group_name_H-M   'P 1'
#
loop_
_entity.id
_entity.type
_entity.pdbx_description
1 polymer ?
#
loop_
_entity_poly.entity_id
_entity_poly.type
_entity_poly.pdbx_seq_one_letter_code
_entity_poly.pdbx_strand_id
1 'polypeptide(L)'
;KLAGGSYLLWLAYKSFRSAAARHDIEARTLAGATLSPFRYTIRGLTIQMTNPKAALAWIAIMSLGLREGAPLWVPVSLVVGTSILSVLIHCVYAVAFSTPMMVRLYSKARRWIQGTLSALFAFAGLKLLTSRS
;
A
#
# COMPACT_ATOMS: atom_id res chain seq x y z
N LYS A 1 10.74 -1.19 20.16
CA LYS A 1 11.50 -2.23 19.42
C LYS A 1 10.81 -3.58 19.46
N LEU A 2 10.52 -4.14 20.64
CA LEU A 2 9.78 -5.42 20.79
C LEU A 2 8.44 -5.43 20.05
N ALA A 3 7.57 -4.44 20.26
CA ALA A 3 6.28 -4.35 19.54
C ALA A 3 6.44 -4.28 18.02
N GLY A 4 7.43 -3.52 17.52
CA GLY A 4 7.70 -3.41 16.08
C GLY A 4 8.28 -4.68 15.47
N GLY A 5 9.18 -5.36 16.19
CA GLY A 5 9.77 -6.64 15.76
C GLY A 5 8.73 -7.75 15.69
N SER A 6 7.91 -7.89 16.75
CA SER A 6 6.80 -8.84 16.78
C SER A 6 5.76 -8.55 15.70
N TYR A 7 5.48 -7.28 15.42
CA TYR A 7 4.57 -6.89 14.34
C TYR A 7 5.13 -7.25 12.95
N LEU A 8 6.43 -7.06 12.71
CA LEU A 8 7.08 -7.46 11.46
C LEU A 8 7.08 -8.98 11.28
N LEU A 9 7.33 -9.75 12.35
CA LEU A 9 7.23 -11.21 12.31
C LEU A 9 5.79 -11.68 12.05
N TRP A 10 4.79 -11.00 12.64
CA TRP A 10 3.38 -11.27 12.36
C TRP A 10 3.01 -10.97 10.90
N LEU A 11 3.50 -9.85 10.34
CA LEU A 11 3.35 -9.53 8.92
C LEU A 11 4.04 -10.54 8.01
N ALA A 12 5.22 -11.02 8.39
CA ALA A 12 5.94 -12.08 7.69
C ALA A 12 5.10 -13.36 7.63
N TYR A 13 4.59 -13.82 8.78
CA TYR A 13 3.72 -14.99 8.86
C TYR A 13 2.44 -14.82 8.02
N LYS A 14 1.80 -13.66 8.07
CA LYS A 14 0.61 -13.37 7.26
C LYS A 14 0.90 -13.38 5.75
N SER A 15 2.06 -12.84 5.35
CA SER A 15 2.51 -12.82 3.95
C SER A 15 2.88 -14.22 3.45
N PHE A 16 3.57 -15.01 4.28
CA PHE A 16 3.87 -16.41 4.02
C PHE A 16 2.60 -17.24 3.82
N ARG A 17 1.64 -17.10 4.73
CA ARG A 17 0.34 -17.79 4.64
C ARG A 17 -0.44 -17.36 3.39
N SER A 18 -0.36 -16.08 3.00
CA SER A 18 -0.94 -15.56 1.75
C SER A 18 -0.25 -16.12 0.50
N ALA A 19 1.06 -16.34 0.54
CA ALA A 19 1.83 -16.98 -0.54
C ALA A 19 1.55 -18.49 -0.64
N ALA A 20 1.35 -19.16 0.50
CA ALA A 20 1.05 -20.59 0.59
C ALA A 20 -0.42 -20.90 0.27
N ALA A 21 -1.33 -19.98 0.55
CA ALA A 21 -2.73 -20.10 0.19
C ALA A 21 -2.90 -20.07 -1.34
N ARG A 22 -3.24 -21.21 -1.92
CA ARG A 22 -3.76 -21.33 -3.30
C ARG A 22 -5.20 -20.79 -3.35
N HIS A 23 -5.40 -19.54 -2.96
CA HIS A 23 -6.60 -18.84 -3.41
C HIS A 23 -6.30 -18.36 -4.81
N ASP A 24 -6.86 -19.06 -5.80
CA ASP A 24 -7.20 -18.42 -7.05
C ASP A 24 -7.87 -17.10 -6.69
N ILE A 25 -7.39 -16.02 -7.30
CA ILE A 25 -8.13 -14.77 -7.29
C ILE A 25 -9.35 -15.07 -8.17
N GLU A 26 -10.29 -15.86 -7.67
CA GLU A 26 -11.68 -15.56 -7.94
C GLU A 26 -11.81 -14.14 -7.44
N ALA A 27 -11.80 -13.20 -8.39
CA ALA A 27 -12.54 -11.99 -8.21
C ALA A 27 -13.94 -12.48 -7.84
N ARG A 28 -14.19 -12.66 -6.55
CA ARG A 28 -15.53 -12.58 -5.99
C ARG A 28 -15.95 -11.17 -6.36
N THR A 29 -16.45 -11.00 -7.58
CA THR A 29 -17.61 -10.17 -7.83
C THR A 29 -18.49 -10.44 -6.64
N LEU A 30 -18.60 -9.46 -5.75
CA LEU A 30 -19.43 -9.55 -4.56
C LEU A 30 -20.75 -10.15 -5.04
N ALA A 31 -20.94 -11.44 -4.77
CA ALA A 31 -22.02 -12.20 -5.38
C ALA A 31 -23.31 -11.53 -4.90
N GLY A 32 -24.00 -10.85 -5.82
CA GLY A 32 -25.33 -10.30 -5.58
C GLY A 32 -25.47 -8.79 -5.35
N ALA A 33 -24.45 -7.95 -5.44
CA ALA A 33 -24.68 -6.50 -5.38
C ALA A 33 -23.79 -5.72 -6.35
N THR A 34 -24.37 -5.28 -7.46
CA THR A 34 -23.90 -4.13 -8.22
C THR A 34 -23.91 -2.92 -7.27
N LEU A 35 -22.82 -2.72 -6.53
CA LEU A 35 -22.66 -1.55 -5.70
C LEU A 35 -22.74 -0.32 -6.62
N SER A 36 -23.60 0.63 -6.29
CA SER A 36 -23.65 1.92 -6.98
C SER A 36 -22.23 2.53 -7.02
N PRO A 37 -21.81 3.20 -8.12
CA PRO A 37 -20.52 3.87 -8.23
C PRO A 37 -20.17 4.73 -7.01
N PHE A 38 -21.18 5.36 -6.42
CA PHE A 38 -21.05 6.15 -5.20
C PHE A 38 -20.55 5.34 -3.98
N ARG A 39 -21.03 4.10 -3.80
CA ARG A 39 -20.61 3.23 -2.70
C ARG A 39 -19.17 2.74 -2.87
N TYR A 40 -18.70 2.57 -4.11
CA TYR A 40 -17.29 2.31 -4.39
C TYR A 40 -16.41 3.50 -4.02
N THR A 41 -16.83 4.72 -4.37
CA THR A 41 -16.11 5.95 -4.00
C THR A 41 -16.01 6.12 -2.49
N ILE A 42 -17.12 5.97 -1.76
CA ILE A 42 -17.12 6.08 -0.29
C ILE A 42 -16.22 5.02 0.33
N ARG A 43 -16.30 3.76 -0.13
CA ARG A 43 -15.45 2.69 0.41
C ARG A 43 -13.97 2.96 0.14
N GLY A 44 -13.61 3.42 -1.06
CA GLY A 44 -12.25 3.81 -1.40
C GLY A 44 -11.76 4.97 -0.53
N LEU A 45 -12.61 5.98 -0.33
CA LEU A 45 -12.32 7.13 0.51
C LEU A 45 -12.11 6.71 1.98
N THR A 46 -12.99 5.88 2.55
CA THR A 46 -12.84 5.38 3.93
C THR A 46 -11.55 4.58 4.11
N ILE A 47 -11.16 3.75 3.14
CA ILE A 47 -9.90 2.99 3.21
C ILE A 47 -8.70 3.95 3.21
N GLN A 48 -8.72 4.99 2.36
CA GLN A 48 -7.64 5.96 2.28
C GLN A 48 -7.58 6.85 3.54
N MET A 49 -8.73 7.31 4.04
CA MET A 49 -8.81 8.17 5.23
C MET A 49 -8.42 7.43 6.52
N THR A 50 -8.68 6.13 6.61
CA THR A 50 -8.27 5.31 7.77
C THR A 50 -6.85 4.76 7.66
N ASN A 51 -6.13 5.06 6.58
CA ASN A 51 -4.78 4.56 6.37
C ASN A 51 -3.75 5.46 7.09
N PRO A 52 -3.18 5.04 8.25
CA PRO A 52 -2.20 5.86 8.96
C PRO A 52 -0.94 6.11 8.12
N LYS A 53 -0.65 5.26 7.12
CA LYS A 53 0.48 5.45 6.21
C LYS A 53 0.35 6.75 5.39
N ALA A 54 -0.86 7.10 4.97
CA ALA A 54 -1.10 8.29 4.15
C ALA A 54 -0.83 9.58 4.96
N ALA A 55 -1.30 9.61 6.21
CA ALA A 55 -1.04 10.72 7.13
C ALA A 55 0.46 10.88 7.41
N LEU A 56 1.16 9.78 7.71
CA LEU A 56 2.60 9.81 7.96
C LEU A 56 3.41 10.27 6.74
N ALA A 57 2.99 9.87 5.53
CA ALA A 57 3.63 10.33 4.29
C ALA A 57 3.46 11.84 4.10
N TRP A 58 2.27 12.39 4.33
CA TRP A 58 2.04 13.84 4.26
C TRP A 58 2.84 14.61 5.29
N ILE A 59 2.91 14.11 6.53
CA ILE A 59 3.75 14.72 7.58
C ILE A 59 5.21 14.76 7.12
N ALA A 60 5.74 13.67 6.59
CA ALA A 60 7.13 13.64 6.09
C ALA A 60 7.36 14.59 4.91
N ILE A 61 6.43 14.65 3.94
CA ILE A 61 6.50 15.57 2.79
C ILE A 61 6.50 17.02 3.28
N MET A 62 5.62 17.37 4.22
CA MET A 62 5.55 18.72 4.79
C MET A 62 6.81 19.07 5.57
N SER A 63 7.29 18.16 6.44
CA SER A 63 8.52 18.38 7.22
C SER A 63 9.78 18.53 6.37
N LEU A 64 9.84 17.88 5.21
CA LEU A 64 10.98 17.99 4.30
C LEU A 64 10.85 19.16 3.31
N GLY A 65 9.62 19.45 2.89
CA GLY A 65 9.31 20.40 1.82
C GLY A 65 9.08 21.83 2.28
N LEU A 66 8.63 22.05 3.53
CA LEU A 66 8.44 23.37 4.11
C LEU A 66 9.59 23.70 5.06
N ARG A 67 10.40 24.69 4.67
CA ARG A 67 11.34 25.38 5.56
C ARG A 67 10.69 26.66 6.08
N GLU A 68 11.06 27.07 7.29
CA GLU A 68 10.62 28.37 7.84
C GLU A 68 11.01 29.50 6.88
N GLY A 69 10.05 30.33 6.49
CA GLY A 69 10.23 31.42 5.52
C GLY A 69 10.09 31.03 4.05
N ALA A 70 9.66 29.80 3.73
CA ALA A 70 9.45 29.38 2.35
C ALA A 70 8.34 30.22 1.67
N PRO A 71 8.55 30.69 0.42
CA PRO A 71 7.51 31.41 -0.32
C PRO A 71 6.29 30.52 -0.61
N LEU A 72 5.10 31.11 -0.70
CA LEU A 72 3.81 30.42 -0.92
C LEU A 72 3.78 29.49 -2.14
N TRP A 73 4.64 29.70 -3.15
CA TRP A 73 4.70 28.81 -4.33
C TRP A 73 5.25 27.41 -3.99
N VAL A 74 6.09 27.27 -2.95
CA VAL A 74 6.70 26.00 -2.55
C VAL A 74 5.66 24.98 -2.07
N PRO A 75 4.79 25.28 -1.09
CA PRO A 75 3.74 24.35 -0.69
C PRO A 75 2.72 24.10 -1.80
N VAL A 76 2.41 25.11 -2.63
CA VAL A 76 1.49 24.94 -3.77
C VAL A 76 2.06 23.94 -4.79
N SER A 77 3.33 24.08 -5.17
CA SER A 77 4.01 23.14 -6.07
C SER A 77 4.11 21.73 -5.49
N LEU A 78 4.33 21.60 -4.18
CA LEU A 78 4.30 20.30 -3.51
C LEU A 78 2.92 19.65 -3.60
N VAL A 79 1.85 20.39 -3.30
CA VAL A 79 0.47 19.87 -3.36
C VAL A 79 0.09 19.49 -4.79
N VAL A 80 0.37 20.36 -5.77
CA VAL A 80 0.05 20.11 -7.17
C VAL A 80 0.87 18.94 -7.73
N GLY A 81 2.18 18.94 -7.51
CA GLY A 81 3.08 17.89 -8.00
C GLY A 81 2.75 16.52 -7.40
N THR A 82 2.52 16.45 -6.10
CA THR A 82 2.12 15.19 -5.43
C THR A 82 0.73 14.71 -5.88
N SER A 83 -0.21 15.63 -6.14
CA SER A 83 -1.54 15.30 -6.65
C SER A 83 -1.48 14.73 -8.07
N ILE A 84 -0.72 15.37 -8.97
CA ILE A 84 -0.53 14.87 -10.35
C ILE A 84 0.12 13.49 -10.33
N LEU A 85 1.18 13.33 -9.55
CA LEU A 85 1.87 12.05 -9.43
C LEU A 85 0.94 10.96 -8.87
N SER A 86 0.13 11.29 -7.87
CA SER A 86 -0.87 10.39 -7.32
C SER A 86 -1.89 9.96 -8.39
N VAL A 87 -2.45 10.90 -9.15
CA VAL A 87 -3.40 10.60 -10.23
C VAL A 87 -2.77 9.69 -11.28
N LEU A 88 -1.56 10.02 -11.75
CA LEU A 88 -0.85 9.22 -12.74
C LEU A 88 -0.61 7.78 -12.26
N ILE A 89 -0.13 7.62 -11.03
CA ILE A 89 0.12 6.28 -10.44
C ILE A 89 -1.19 5.49 -10.32
N HIS A 90 -2.26 6.12 -9.84
CA HIS A 90 -3.56 5.46 -9.71
C HIS A 90 -4.19 5.13 -11.07
N CYS A 91 -4.01 5.97 -12.09
CA CYS A 91 -4.43 5.68 -13.47
C CYS A 91 -3.65 4.49 -14.05
N VAL A 92 -2.33 4.45 -13.85
CA VAL A 92 -1.51 3.29 -14.24
C VAL A 92 -1.99 2.02 -13.53
N TYR A 93 -2.28 2.08 -12.23
CA TYR A 93 -2.87 0.95 -11.52
C TYR A 93 -4.25 0.57 -12.06
N ALA A 94 -5.12 1.55 -12.35
CA ALA A 94 -6.44 1.28 -12.90
C ALA A 94 -6.34 0.56 -14.25
N VAL A 95 -5.50 1.04 -15.17
CA VAL A 95 -5.27 0.42 -16.49
C VAL A 95 -4.60 -0.94 -16.39
N ALA A 96 -3.60 -1.06 -15.50
CA ALA A 96 -2.94 -2.32 -15.22
C ALA A 96 -3.98 -3.33 -14.71
N PHE A 97 -4.73 -3.02 -13.67
CA PHE A 97 -5.67 -3.97 -13.05
C PHE A 97 -7.04 -4.09 -13.75
N SER A 98 -7.38 -3.22 -14.73
CA SER A 98 -8.60 -3.36 -15.54
C SER A 98 -8.48 -4.39 -16.65
N THR A 99 -7.26 -4.79 -17.01
CA THR A 99 -7.02 -5.74 -18.11
C THR A 99 -6.93 -7.17 -17.55
N PRO A 100 -7.74 -8.13 -18.05
CA PRO A 100 -7.72 -9.52 -17.55
C PRO A 100 -6.36 -10.22 -17.72
N MET A 101 -5.54 -9.76 -18.68
CA MET A 101 -4.16 -10.23 -18.88
C MET A 101 -3.26 -9.90 -17.68
N MET A 102 -3.39 -8.69 -17.12
CA MET A 102 -2.56 -8.25 -16.02
C MET A 102 -3.00 -8.87 -14.68
N VAL A 103 -4.29 -9.16 -14.51
CA VAL A 103 -4.79 -9.92 -13.36
C VAL A 103 -4.15 -11.32 -13.32
N ARG A 104 -4.01 -11.99 -14.49
CA ARG A 104 -3.34 -13.29 -14.61
C ARG A 104 -1.83 -13.20 -14.38
N LEU A 105 -1.18 -12.15 -14.88
CA LEU A 105 0.25 -11.95 -14.65
C LEU A 105 0.53 -11.63 -13.17
N TYR A 106 -0.29 -10.78 -12.56
CA TYR A 106 -0.22 -10.43 -11.15
C TYR A 106 -0.51 -11.64 -10.26
N SER A 107 -1.48 -12.50 -10.59
CA SER A 107 -1.75 -13.71 -9.81
C SER A 107 -0.55 -14.68 -9.81
N LYS A 108 0.18 -14.77 -10.94
CA LYS A 108 1.41 -15.57 -11.05
C LYS A 108 2.59 -14.94 -10.30
N ALA A 109 2.74 -13.62 -10.39
CA ALA A 109 3.77 -12.86 -9.68
C ALA A 109 3.50 -12.74 -8.16
N ARG A 110 2.24 -12.82 -7.73
CA ARG A 110 1.80 -12.69 -6.33
C ARG A 110 2.55 -13.65 -5.42
N ARG A 111 2.77 -14.90 -5.84
CA ARG A 111 3.45 -15.89 -5.01
C ARG A 111 4.91 -15.50 -4.75
N TRP A 112 5.58 -14.96 -5.76
CA TRP A 112 6.93 -14.41 -5.62
C TRP A 112 6.94 -13.12 -4.79
N ILE A 113 6.05 -12.17 -5.06
CA ILE A 113 5.95 -10.91 -4.31
C ILE A 113 5.70 -11.18 -2.82
N GLN A 114 4.72 -12.03 -2.49
CA GLN A 114 4.38 -12.39 -1.12
C GLN A 114 5.49 -13.20 -0.44
N GLY A 115 6.17 -14.09 -1.18
CA GLY A 115 7.35 -14.82 -0.70
C GLY A 115 8.52 -13.89 -0.36
N THR A 116 8.88 -12.97 -1.26
CA THR A 116 9.93 -11.98 -1.03
C THR A 116 9.57 -11.03 0.12
N LEU A 117 8.33 -10.53 0.19
CA LEU A 117 7.87 -9.71 1.31
C LEU A 117 7.94 -10.47 2.64
N SER A 118 7.52 -11.74 2.66
CA SER A 118 7.64 -12.59 3.84
C SER A 118 9.10 -12.71 4.29
N ALA A 119 10.02 -12.96 3.36
CA ALA A 119 11.45 -13.07 3.68
C ALA A 119 12.01 -11.74 4.23
N LEU A 120 11.66 -10.61 3.59
CA LEU A 120 12.09 -9.28 4.03
C LEU A 120 11.55 -8.93 5.41
N PHE A 121 10.26 -9.18 5.68
CA PHE A 121 9.66 -8.93 6.99
C PHE A 121 10.20 -9.86 8.07
N ALA A 122 10.44 -11.13 7.74
CA ALA A 122 11.08 -12.07 8.68
C ALA A 122 12.49 -11.61 9.03
N PHE A 123 13.29 -11.25 8.02
CA PHE A 123 14.64 -10.72 8.21
C PHE A 123 14.63 -9.41 9.00
N ALA A 124 13.78 -8.45 8.64
CA ALA A 124 13.68 -7.18 9.34
C ALA A 124 13.17 -7.34 10.78
N GLY A 125 12.20 -8.23 11.01
CA GLY A 125 11.68 -8.55 12.34
C GLY A 125 12.73 -9.20 13.22
N LEU A 126 13.44 -10.21 12.71
CA LEU A 126 14.57 -10.85 13.40
C LEU A 126 15.67 -9.83 13.68
N LYS A 127 16.11 -9.08 12.68
CA LYS A 127 17.13 -8.04 12.83
C LYS A 127 16.73 -6.99 13.86
N LEU A 128 15.47 -6.54 13.89
CA LEU A 128 15.00 -5.53 14.83
C LEU A 128 14.92 -6.06 16.27
N LEU A 129 14.69 -7.36 16.46
CA LEU A 129 14.68 -8.02 17.76
C LEU A 129 16.09 -8.39 18.24
N THR A 130 17.00 -8.78 17.34
CA THR A 130 18.39 -9.12 17.64
C THR A 130 19.33 -7.91 17.64
N SER A 131 18.91 -6.79 17.05
CA SER A 131 19.61 -5.51 17.10
C SER A 131 19.53 -4.95 18.52
N ARG A 132 20.45 -5.40 19.38
CA ARG A 132 20.77 -4.79 20.67
C ARG A 132 21.07 -3.30 20.48
N SER A 133 20.25 -2.47 21.10
CA SER A 133 20.70 -1.36 21.94
C SER A 133 19.59 -1.01 22.92
#